data_AF-C6E6P7-F1
#
_entry.id   AF-C6E6P7-F1
#
_cell.length_a   1.000
_cell.length_b   1.000
_cell.length_c   1.000
_cell.angle_alpha   90.00
_cell.angle_beta   90.00
_cell.angle_gamma   90.00
#
_symmetry.space_group_name_H-M   'P 1'
#
loop_
_entity.id
_entity.type
_entity.pdbx_description
1 polymer ?
#
loop_
_entity_poly.entity_id
_entity_poly.type
_entity_poly.pdbx_seq_one_letter_code
_entity_poly.pdbx_strand_id
1 'polypeptide(L)'
;MKERVDLKALLQRVVELVMPNLRGYYRVPRKGRVVKSYASDGSYWADVQPLRNDDSDDANEPVITRIEIPVLWGGPERGVVCPPTVGTLCDITYYDGDPDYPRISNFRWEKNKAPACELGAFIIQQAPGIYVRITAAGNIEHKTSADLVNEIGGAMQETVGGVWNIDVVGKATVTAPEVAVVASTKVSMTTPLLSCSGNIEAGGNVVAAGDVADAGGTKTMSGMRGVFNAHTHQENGTGGGVTDVPAAGM
;
A
#
# COMPACT_ATOMS: atom_id res chain seq x y z
N MET A 1 -65.32 48.55 -17.71
CA MET A 1 -64.67 47.31 -18.16
C MET A 1 -63.81 46.84 -17.00
N LYS A 2 -64.33 45.91 -16.15
CA LYS A 2 -63.60 45.45 -14.96
C LYS A 2 -62.41 44.62 -15.43
N GLU A 3 -61.20 45.09 -15.18
CA GLU A 3 -59.98 44.29 -15.32
C GLU A 3 -60.21 42.96 -14.60
N ARG A 4 -60.20 41.86 -15.37
CA ARG A 4 -60.10 40.53 -14.79
C ARG A 4 -58.71 40.48 -14.16
N VAL A 5 -58.66 40.68 -12.85
CA VAL A 5 -57.50 40.36 -12.04
C VAL A 5 -57.08 38.94 -12.43
N ASP A 6 -55.85 38.79 -12.91
CA ASP A 6 -55.28 37.48 -13.21
C ASP A 6 -55.17 36.72 -11.89
N LEU A 7 -56.19 35.90 -11.64
CA LEU A 7 -56.37 35.17 -10.39
C LEU A 7 -55.16 34.27 -10.11
N LYS A 8 -54.49 33.78 -11.17
CA LYS A 8 -53.29 32.95 -11.05
C LYS A 8 -52.11 33.77 -10.51
N ALA A 9 -51.87 34.95 -11.08
CA ALA A 9 -50.80 35.84 -10.63
C ALA A 9 -51.03 36.36 -9.20
N LEU A 10 -52.28 36.64 -8.84
CA LEU A 10 -52.62 37.07 -7.48
C LEU A 10 -52.48 35.93 -6.46
N LEU A 11 -52.94 34.72 -6.79
CA LEU A 11 -52.73 33.53 -5.96
C LEU A 11 -51.24 33.21 -5.80
N GLN A 12 -50.44 33.33 -6.86
CA GLN A 12 -49.00 33.14 -6.79
C GLN A 12 -48.36 34.14 -5.83
N ARG A 13 -48.68 35.44 -5.94
CA ARG A 13 -48.18 36.46 -5.02
C ARG A 13 -48.60 36.22 -3.57
N VAL A 14 -49.85 35.83 -3.32
CA VAL A 14 -50.33 35.53 -1.96
C VAL A 14 -49.61 34.31 -1.39
N VAL A 15 -49.41 33.26 -2.19
CA VAL A 15 -48.66 32.08 -1.80
C VAL A 15 -47.18 32.43 -1.54
N GLU A 16 -46.55 33.25 -2.38
CA GLU A 16 -45.19 33.77 -2.17
C GLU A 16 -45.09 34.73 -0.97
N LEU A 17 -46.19 35.39 -0.56
CA LEU A 17 -46.20 36.27 0.60
C LEU A 17 -46.37 35.51 1.92
N VAL A 18 -47.26 34.50 1.92
CA VAL A 18 -47.60 33.68 3.08
C VAL A 18 -46.60 32.53 3.28
N MET A 19 -46.04 32.05 2.18
CA MET A 19 -45.01 31.02 2.14
C MET A 19 -43.95 31.41 1.09
N PRO A 20 -43.08 32.39 1.40
CA PRO A 20 -42.01 32.80 0.51
C PRO A 20 -41.23 31.59 0.02
N ASN A 21 -41.41 31.28 -1.26
CA ASN A 21 -40.87 30.13 -2.00
C ASN A 21 -41.31 28.73 -1.54
N LEU A 22 -42.62 28.45 -1.53
CA LEU A 22 -43.19 27.09 -1.43
C LEU A 22 -42.51 26.04 -2.36
N ARG A 23 -41.91 26.46 -3.48
CA ARG A 23 -41.18 25.60 -4.43
C ARG A 23 -39.73 26.03 -4.73
N GLY A 24 -39.34 27.26 -4.38
CA GLY A 24 -38.05 27.87 -4.75
C GLY A 24 -36.93 27.61 -3.74
N TYR A 25 -37.25 27.46 -2.45
CA TYR A 25 -36.29 27.15 -1.39
C TYR A 25 -36.18 25.66 -1.08
N TYR A 26 -36.96 24.80 -1.73
CA TYR A 26 -36.75 23.35 -1.66
C TYR A 26 -36.20 22.87 -2.99
N ARG A 27 -34.92 23.17 -3.26
CA ARG A 27 -34.26 22.53 -4.40
C ARG A 27 -34.21 21.02 -4.14
N VAL A 28 -34.96 20.28 -4.95
CA VAL A 28 -34.90 18.82 -5.00
C VAL A 28 -33.49 18.37 -5.40
N PRO A 29 -33.08 17.14 -5.04
CA PRO A 29 -31.81 16.57 -5.50
C PRO A 29 -31.65 16.72 -7.01
N ARG A 30 -30.49 17.19 -7.44
CA ARG A 30 -30.15 17.39 -8.86
C ARG A 30 -28.98 16.53 -9.26
N LYS A 31 -29.02 16.09 -10.52
CA LYS A 31 -27.87 15.46 -11.18
C LYS A 31 -26.78 16.50 -11.40
N GLY A 32 -25.54 16.15 -11.10
CA GLY A 32 -24.37 16.96 -11.40
C GLY A 32 -23.27 16.13 -12.06
N ARG A 33 -22.30 16.84 -12.65
CA ARG A 33 -21.03 16.27 -13.14
C ARG A 33 -19.86 17.07 -12.57
N VAL A 34 -18.90 16.37 -11.98
CA VAL A 34 -17.65 16.97 -11.49
C VAL A 34 -16.86 17.55 -12.67
N VAL A 35 -16.58 18.85 -12.65
CA VAL A 35 -15.70 19.52 -13.62
C VAL A 35 -14.28 19.70 -13.09
N LYS A 36 -14.13 19.71 -11.76
CA LYS A 36 -12.83 19.82 -11.07
C LYS A 36 -12.91 19.21 -9.68
N SER A 37 -11.82 18.63 -9.21
CA SER A 37 -11.65 18.21 -7.80
C SER A 37 -10.28 18.64 -7.29
N TYR A 38 -10.23 19.11 -6.04
CA TYR A 38 -9.02 19.68 -5.43
C TYR A 38 -9.07 19.61 -3.90
N ALA A 39 -7.91 19.57 -3.26
CA ALA A 39 -7.78 19.73 -1.81
C ALA A 39 -7.48 21.20 -1.47
N SER A 40 -8.05 21.69 -0.37
CA SER A 40 -7.77 23.02 0.20
C SER A 40 -8.03 22.98 1.70
N ASP A 41 -7.09 23.51 2.49
CA ASP A 41 -7.25 23.74 3.93
C ASP A 41 -7.66 22.47 4.72
N GLY A 42 -7.09 21.31 4.36
CA GLY A 42 -7.41 20.03 5.01
C GLY A 42 -8.76 19.40 4.61
N SER A 43 -9.47 20.00 3.65
CA SER A 43 -10.74 19.50 3.10
C SER A 43 -10.64 19.22 1.60
N TYR A 44 -11.61 18.48 1.07
CA TYR A 44 -11.69 18.11 -0.34
C TYR A 44 -12.90 18.78 -0.98
N TRP A 45 -12.70 19.36 -2.15
CA TRP A 45 -13.68 20.19 -2.82
C TRP A 45 -13.86 19.75 -4.28
N ALA A 46 -15.05 19.96 -4.81
CA ALA A 46 -15.36 19.80 -6.22
C ALA A 46 -16.14 20.99 -6.76
N ASP A 47 -15.86 21.33 -8.01
CA ASP A 47 -16.71 22.19 -8.81
C ASP A 47 -17.60 21.29 -9.67
N VAL A 48 -18.89 21.58 -9.73
CA VAL A 48 -19.90 20.68 -10.32
C VAL A 48 -20.79 21.45 -11.29
N GLN A 49 -20.92 20.94 -12.53
CA GLN A 49 -21.89 21.41 -13.50
C GLN A 49 -23.24 20.71 -13.25
N PRO A 50 -24.33 21.46 -12.95
CA PRO A 50 -25.67 20.88 -12.89
C PRO A 50 -26.12 20.34 -14.25
N LEU A 51 -26.79 19.19 -14.21
CA LEU A 51 -27.32 18.50 -15.38
C LEU A 51 -28.84 18.48 -15.38
N ARG A 52 -29.41 18.26 -16.57
CA ARG A 52 -30.80 17.89 -16.79
C ARG A 52 -31.02 16.39 -16.50
N ASN A 53 -32.29 15.96 -16.52
CA ASN A 53 -32.65 14.56 -16.26
C ASN A 53 -32.10 13.58 -17.30
N ASP A 54 -31.84 14.05 -18.52
CA ASP A 54 -31.21 13.31 -19.62
C ASP A 54 -29.67 13.33 -19.56
N ASP A 55 -29.09 13.82 -18.46
CA ASP A 55 -27.66 14.02 -18.21
C ASP A 55 -26.95 15.03 -19.14
N SER A 56 -27.69 15.84 -19.91
CA SER A 56 -27.12 16.98 -20.64
C SER A 56 -26.88 18.16 -19.72
N ASP A 57 -25.98 19.07 -20.10
CA ASP A 57 -25.67 20.26 -19.32
C ASP A 57 -26.89 21.18 -19.24
N ASP A 58 -27.18 21.67 -18.04
CA ASP A 58 -28.21 22.70 -17.88
C ASP A 58 -27.60 24.07 -18.15
N ALA A 59 -27.69 24.55 -19.40
CA ALA A 59 -27.16 25.84 -19.83
C ALA A 59 -27.68 27.06 -19.04
N ASN A 60 -28.77 26.91 -18.28
CA ASN A 60 -29.32 27.97 -17.44
C ASN A 60 -28.71 28.02 -16.04
N GLU A 61 -27.88 27.04 -15.67
CA GLU A 61 -27.35 26.88 -14.33
C GLU A 61 -25.82 26.94 -14.37
N PRO A 62 -25.20 27.88 -13.65
CA PRO A 62 -23.75 28.00 -13.62
C PRO A 62 -23.12 26.80 -12.92
N VAL A 63 -21.82 26.62 -13.16
CA VAL A 63 -21.00 25.70 -12.38
C VAL A 63 -21.05 26.14 -10.91
N ILE A 64 -21.45 25.22 -10.03
CA ILE A 64 -21.44 25.43 -8.59
C ILE A 64 -20.03 25.08 -8.11
N THR A 65 -19.34 26.05 -7.53
CA THR A 65 -17.94 25.91 -7.12
C THR A 65 -17.81 25.56 -5.65
N ARG A 66 -16.68 24.96 -5.29
CA ARG A 66 -16.27 24.71 -3.89
C ARG A 66 -17.34 23.95 -3.09
N ILE A 67 -17.91 22.88 -3.66
CA ILE A 67 -18.78 21.97 -2.92
C ILE A 67 -17.91 20.93 -2.22
N GLU A 68 -18.16 20.69 -0.92
CA GLU A 68 -17.40 19.70 -0.15
C GLU A 68 -17.63 18.27 -0.67
N ILE A 69 -16.54 17.52 -0.85
CA ILE A 69 -16.56 16.10 -1.18
C ILE A 69 -16.78 15.32 0.12
N PRO A 70 -17.85 14.51 0.23
CA PRO A 70 -18.13 13.76 1.45
C PRO A 70 -17.02 12.75 1.73
N VAL A 71 -16.51 12.77 2.95
CA VAL A 71 -15.58 11.77 3.48
C VAL A 71 -16.39 10.68 4.19
N LEU A 72 -16.06 9.41 3.92
CA LEU A 72 -16.70 8.29 4.61
C LEU A 72 -16.16 8.23 6.05
N TRP A 73 -17.07 8.20 7.04
CA TRP A 73 -16.82 8.30 8.49
C TRP A 73 -16.48 9.72 8.97
N GLY A 74 -16.78 9.99 10.25
CA GLY A 74 -16.59 11.30 10.88
C GLY A 74 -15.68 11.27 12.10
N GLY A 75 -15.22 12.47 12.49
CA GLY A 75 -14.30 12.74 13.59
C GLY A 75 -13.04 13.47 13.11
N PRO A 76 -12.26 14.08 14.01
CA PRO A 76 -11.02 14.76 13.65
C PRO A 76 -10.05 13.78 12.97
N GLU A 77 -9.59 14.11 11.76
CA GLU A 77 -8.60 13.33 10.98
C GLU A 77 -8.99 11.84 10.74
N ARG A 78 -10.30 11.55 10.65
CA ARG A 78 -10.80 10.20 10.39
C ARG A 78 -11.61 10.14 9.11
N GLY A 79 -11.32 9.15 8.26
CA GLY A 79 -12.22 8.73 7.20
C GLY A 79 -11.56 7.99 6.04
N VAL A 80 -12.38 7.65 5.05
CA VAL A 80 -11.94 7.12 3.76
C VAL A 80 -12.28 8.15 2.68
N VAL A 81 -11.26 8.61 1.96
CA VAL A 81 -11.40 9.62 0.93
C VAL A 81 -10.77 9.16 -0.38
N CYS A 82 -11.54 9.29 -1.46
CA CYS A 82 -11.09 9.07 -2.83
C CYS A 82 -11.70 10.17 -3.69
N PRO A 83 -10.99 11.30 -3.89
CA PRO A 83 -11.51 12.40 -4.69
C PRO A 83 -11.85 11.92 -6.10
N PRO A 84 -13.05 12.25 -6.63
CA PRO A 84 -13.50 11.76 -7.92
C PRO A 84 -12.68 12.37 -9.06
N THR A 85 -12.61 11.66 -10.19
CA THR A 85 -12.04 12.24 -11.42
C THR A 85 -13.03 13.19 -12.08
N VAL A 86 -12.52 14.13 -12.88
CA VAL A 86 -13.36 14.96 -13.76
C VAL A 86 -14.26 14.08 -14.62
N GLY A 87 -15.52 14.49 -14.77
CA GLY A 87 -16.55 13.74 -15.49
C GLY A 87 -17.39 12.81 -14.61
N THR A 88 -16.99 12.55 -13.37
CA THR A 88 -17.77 11.71 -12.44
C THR A 88 -19.14 12.35 -12.18
N LEU A 89 -20.20 11.54 -12.30
CA LEU A 89 -21.56 11.97 -12.00
C LEU A 89 -21.77 12.01 -10.49
N CYS A 90 -22.58 12.96 -10.03
CA CYS A 90 -22.92 13.08 -8.61
C CYS A 90 -24.37 13.55 -8.44
N ASP A 91 -24.83 13.49 -7.19
CA ASP A 91 -26.12 13.99 -6.75
C ASP A 91 -25.90 15.20 -5.82
N ILE A 92 -26.31 16.37 -6.31
CA ILE A 92 -26.27 17.63 -5.59
C ILE A 92 -27.56 17.75 -4.78
N THR A 93 -27.41 17.97 -3.47
CA THR A 93 -28.50 18.26 -2.55
C THR A 93 -28.20 19.56 -1.83
N TYR A 94 -29.19 20.11 -1.14
CA TYR A 94 -29.10 21.42 -0.51
C TYR A 94 -29.55 21.28 0.94
N TYR A 95 -28.77 21.77 1.89
CA TYR A 95 -29.18 21.77 3.30
C TYR A 95 -30.40 22.66 3.46
N ASP A 96 -31.45 22.13 4.09
CA ASP A 96 -32.77 22.77 4.20
C ASP A 96 -33.38 23.24 2.86
N GLY A 97 -32.86 22.72 1.73
CA GLY A 97 -33.24 23.12 0.39
C GLY A 97 -32.59 24.41 -0.13
N ASP A 98 -31.76 25.07 0.68
CA ASP A 98 -31.14 26.37 0.38
C ASP A 98 -30.06 26.26 -0.70
N PRO A 99 -30.23 26.93 -1.86
CA PRO A 99 -29.24 26.95 -2.95
C PRO A 99 -27.84 27.43 -2.56
N ASP A 100 -27.73 28.25 -1.51
CA ASP A 100 -26.45 28.80 -1.05
C ASP A 100 -25.64 27.78 -0.22
N TYR A 101 -26.27 26.66 0.20
CA TYR A 101 -25.63 25.57 0.95
C TYR A 101 -25.71 24.23 0.20
N PRO A 102 -25.08 24.11 -1.00
CA PRO A 102 -25.03 22.88 -1.75
C PRO A 102 -24.11 21.85 -1.08
N ARG A 103 -24.46 20.57 -1.22
CA ARG A 103 -23.61 19.43 -0.83
C ARG A 103 -23.70 18.30 -1.83
N ILE A 104 -22.62 17.53 -1.95
CA ILE A 104 -22.66 16.26 -2.67
C ILE A 104 -23.17 15.19 -1.73
N SER A 105 -24.30 14.57 -2.08
CA SER A 105 -24.89 13.48 -1.29
C SER A 105 -24.35 12.11 -1.69
N ASN A 106 -23.99 11.95 -2.96
CA ASN A 106 -23.53 10.69 -3.53
C ASN A 106 -22.74 10.92 -4.83
N PHE A 107 -21.77 10.04 -5.12
CA PHE A 107 -21.16 9.92 -6.44
C PHE A 107 -21.80 8.75 -7.18
N ARG A 108 -22.28 9.01 -8.40
CA ARG A 108 -22.97 8.02 -9.22
C ARG A 108 -21.97 7.28 -10.10
N TRP A 109 -21.96 5.95 -9.97
CA TRP A 109 -21.06 5.07 -10.73
C TRP A 109 -21.55 4.79 -12.17
N GLU A 110 -22.82 5.06 -12.48
CA GLU A 110 -23.60 4.54 -13.62
C GLU A 110 -22.93 4.56 -15.01
N LYS A 111 -22.06 5.55 -15.31
CA LYS A 111 -21.36 5.65 -16.60
C LYS A 111 -19.91 5.16 -16.58
N ASN A 112 -19.39 4.83 -15.40
CA ASN A 112 -18.04 4.29 -15.23
C ASN A 112 -18.09 2.77 -15.26
N LYS A 113 -17.05 2.12 -15.77
CA LYS A 113 -16.90 0.67 -15.64
C LYS A 113 -16.52 0.35 -14.18
N ALA A 114 -17.37 -0.39 -13.46
CA ALA A 114 -17.07 -0.83 -12.10
C ALA A 114 -15.77 -1.68 -12.08
N PRO A 115 -15.02 -1.66 -10.96
CA PRO A 115 -13.94 -2.63 -10.75
C PRO A 115 -14.44 -4.05 -10.98
N ALA A 116 -13.61 -4.89 -11.61
CA ALA A 116 -13.95 -6.29 -11.81
C ALA A 116 -13.97 -7.01 -10.46
N CYS A 117 -15.16 -7.30 -9.95
CA CYS A 117 -15.37 -8.03 -8.70
C CYS A 117 -16.27 -9.24 -8.99
N GLU A 118 -15.75 -10.44 -8.78
CA GLU A 118 -16.52 -11.68 -8.88
C GLU A 118 -17.51 -11.81 -7.71
N LEU A 119 -18.55 -12.63 -7.89
CA LEU A 119 -19.51 -12.88 -6.81
C LEU A 119 -18.81 -13.54 -5.62
N GLY A 120 -19.02 -12.98 -4.43
CA GLY A 120 -18.39 -13.43 -3.18
C GLY A 120 -17.01 -12.79 -2.90
N ALA A 121 -16.44 -12.02 -3.83
CA ALA A 121 -15.24 -11.24 -3.60
C ALA A 121 -15.56 -9.83 -3.06
N PHE A 122 -14.53 -9.19 -2.49
CA PHE A 122 -14.55 -7.80 -2.05
C PHE A 122 -13.31 -7.09 -2.58
N ILE A 123 -13.46 -5.87 -3.10
CA ILE A 123 -12.35 -5.11 -3.68
C ILE A 123 -12.43 -3.62 -3.33
N ILE A 124 -11.30 -3.05 -2.94
CA ILE A 124 -11.04 -1.61 -2.89
C ILE A 124 -9.97 -1.32 -3.95
N GLN A 125 -10.32 -0.53 -4.97
CA GLN A 125 -9.46 -0.30 -6.13
C GLN A 125 -9.26 1.19 -6.40
N GLN A 126 -8.02 1.62 -6.57
CA GLN A 126 -7.67 3.01 -6.95
C GLN A 126 -7.63 3.17 -8.48
N ALA A 127 -7.02 2.22 -9.18
CA ALA A 127 -6.97 2.16 -10.64
C ALA A 127 -6.93 0.70 -11.11
N PRO A 128 -7.21 0.39 -12.39
CA PRO A 128 -7.13 -0.97 -12.89
C PRO A 128 -5.77 -1.62 -12.57
N GLY A 129 -5.79 -2.70 -11.79
CA GLY A 129 -4.59 -3.43 -11.37
C GLY A 129 -3.92 -2.93 -10.08
N ILE A 130 -4.46 -1.90 -9.41
CA ILE A 130 -3.97 -1.38 -8.13
C ILE A 130 -5.10 -1.48 -7.10
N TYR A 131 -5.01 -2.47 -6.20
CA TYR A 131 -6.11 -2.81 -5.30
C TYR A 131 -5.69 -3.55 -4.03
N VAL A 132 -6.61 -3.56 -3.07
CA VAL A 132 -6.70 -4.56 -1.99
C VAL A 132 -7.96 -5.37 -2.24
N ARG A 133 -7.82 -6.70 -2.33
CA ARG A 133 -8.91 -7.60 -2.71
C ARG A 133 -8.97 -8.81 -1.78
N ILE A 134 -10.18 -9.20 -1.39
CA ILE A 134 -10.49 -10.52 -0.84
C ILE A 134 -11.18 -11.31 -1.96
N THR A 135 -10.58 -12.42 -2.40
CA THR A 135 -11.15 -13.26 -3.47
C THR A 135 -12.38 -14.02 -2.98
N ALA A 136 -13.16 -14.62 -3.89
CA ALA A 136 -14.29 -15.47 -3.50
C ALA A 136 -13.87 -16.70 -2.68
N ALA A 137 -12.62 -17.14 -2.80
CA ALA A 137 -12.02 -18.20 -1.98
C ALA A 137 -11.54 -17.71 -0.60
N GLY A 138 -11.60 -16.41 -0.31
CA GLY A 138 -11.15 -15.81 0.95
C GLY A 138 -9.67 -15.42 0.97
N ASN A 139 -8.96 -15.46 -0.15
CA ASN A 139 -7.56 -15.03 -0.21
C ASN A 139 -7.47 -13.51 -0.18
N ILE A 140 -6.51 -12.97 0.56
CA ILE A 140 -6.21 -11.53 0.55
C ILE A 140 -5.08 -11.26 -0.45
N GLU A 141 -5.31 -10.32 -1.37
CA GLU A 141 -4.34 -9.86 -2.35
C GLU A 141 -4.10 -8.36 -2.20
N HIS A 142 -2.83 -7.98 -2.02
CA HIS A 142 -2.38 -6.59 -2.03
C HIS A 142 -1.55 -6.36 -3.30
N LYS A 143 -2.05 -5.53 -4.22
CA LYS A 143 -1.39 -5.28 -5.50
C LYS A 143 -1.13 -3.79 -5.71
N THR A 144 0.15 -3.43 -5.84
CA THR A 144 0.64 -2.08 -6.10
C THR A 144 1.44 -2.03 -7.41
N SER A 145 1.47 -0.86 -8.06
CA SER A 145 2.35 -0.60 -9.21
C SER A 145 3.64 0.13 -8.82
N ALA A 146 3.69 0.65 -7.60
CA ALA A 146 4.81 1.35 -7.01
C ALA A 146 5.16 0.66 -5.67
N ASP A 147 5.84 1.37 -4.78
CA ASP A 147 6.29 0.83 -3.50
C ASP A 147 5.12 0.50 -2.55
N LEU A 148 5.28 -0.58 -1.81
CA LEU A 148 4.50 -0.88 -0.62
C LEU A 148 5.36 -0.57 0.61
N VAL A 149 4.97 0.44 1.39
CA VAL A 149 5.67 0.85 2.61
C VAL A 149 4.79 0.51 3.81
N ASN A 150 5.36 -0.25 4.75
CA ASN A 150 4.71 -0.57 6.02
C ASN A 150 5.47 0.10 7.16
N GLU A 151 4.84 1.08 7.82
CA GLU A 151 5.36 1.72 9.04
C GLU A 151 4.59 1.21 10.25
N ILE A 152 5.28 0.54 11.17
CA ILE A 152 4.68 -0.05 12.37
C ILE A 152 5.33 0.60 13.60
N GLY A 153 4.54 1.32 14.40
CA GLY A 153 5.02 1.95 15.64
C GLY A 153 5.26 0.98 16.81
N GLY A 154 4.83 -0.29 16.66
CA GLY A 154 4.98 -1.35 17.66
C GLY A 154 5.56 -2.64 17.07
N ALA A 155 5.18 -3.78 17.64
CA ALA A 155 5.62 -5.09 17.15
C ALA A 155 4.81 -5.55 15.94
N MET A 156 5.48 -6.12 14.95
CA MET A 156 4.87 -6.94 13.89
C MET A 156 5.05 -8.41 14.26
N GLN A 157 3.96 -9.18 14.25
CA GLN A 157 3.98 -10.63 14.48
C GLN A 157 3.26 -11.33 13.34
N GLU A 158 3.86 -12.39 12.81
CA GLU A 158 3.30 -13.21 11.75
C GLU A 158 3.35 -14.68 12.18
N THR A 159 2.22 -15.37 12.07
CA THR A 159 2.11 -16.81 12.36
C THR A 159 1.59 -17.52 11.11
N VAL A 160 2.43 -18.38 10.54
CA VAL A 160 2.11 -19.11 9.31
C VAL A 160 1.99 -20.59 9.65
N GLY A 161 0.80 -21.16 9.49
CA GLY A 161 0.55 -22.59 9.75
C GLY A 161 1.16 -23.52 8.70
N GLY A 162 1.52 -22.97 7.53
CA GLY A 162 2.16 -23.69 6.42
C GLY A 162 3.57 -23.15 6.14
N VAL A 163 3.81 -22.76 4.89
CA VAL A 163 5.10 -22.27 4.42
C VAL A 163 5.06 -20.76 4.24
N TRP A 164 6.11 -20.07 4.70
CA TRP A 164 6.35 -18.66 4.44
C TRP A 164 7.44 -18.51 3.38
N ASN A 165 7.07 -18.00 2.20
CA ASN A 165 7.99 -17.79 1.08
C ASN A 165 8.24 -16.30 0.87
N ILE A 166 9.51 -15.94 0.63
CA ILE A 166 9.93 -14.57 0.33
C ILE A 166 10.81 -14.61 -0.92
N ASP A 167 10.23 -14.26 -2.06
CA ASP A 167 10.92 -14.24 -3.36
C ASP A 167 11.27 -12.81 -3.75
N VAL A 168 12.56 -12.46 -3.66
CA VAL A 168 13.07 -11.12 -3.99
C VAL A 168 14.06 -11.23 -5.15
N VAL A 169 13.69 -10.64 -6.30
CA VAL A 169 14.53 -10.66 -7.51
C VAL A 169 15.79 -9.78 -7.36
N GLY A 170 15.64 -8.66 -6.65
CA GLY A 170 16.72 -7.71 -6.40
C GLY A 170 17.50 -8.06 -5.14
N LYS A 171 17.37 -7.21 -4.11
CA LYS A 171 18.10 -7.33 -2.85
C LYS A 171 17.13 -7.41 -1.68
N ALA A 172 17.32 -8.38 -0.81
CA ALA A 172 16.73 -8.40 0.52
C ALA A 172 17.75 -7.87 1.55
N THR A 173 17.34 -6.97 2.43
CA THR A 173 18.19 -6.44 3.51
C THR A 173 17.41 -6.49 4.82
N VAL A 174 18.06 -6.97 5.88
CA VAL A 174 17.55 -6.90 7.24
C VAL A 174 18.52 -6.05 8.04
N THR A 175 18.04 -4.91 8.54
CA THR A 175 18.82 -4.01 9.39
C THR A 175 18.15 -3.99 10.75
N ALA A 176 18.81 -4.59 11.73
CA ALA A 176 18.36 -4.63 13.11
C ALA A 176 19.59 -4.68 14.03
N PRO A 177 19.48 -4.22 15.29
CA PRO A 177 20.53 -4.44 16.29
C PRO A 177 20.84 -5.93 16.53
N GLU A 178 19.81 -6.78 16.44
CA GLU A 178 19.91 -8.23 16.61
C GLU A 178 18.99 -8.95 15.61
N VAL A 179 19.48 -10.06 15.05
CA VAL A 179 18.70 -10.99 14.23
C VAL A 179 18.88 -12.39 14.78
N ALA A 180 17.83 -12.98 15.33
CA ALA A 180 17.83 -14.33 15.87
C ALA A 180 17.09 -15.29 14.92
N VAL A 181 17.71 -16.43 14.61
CA VAL A 181 17.10 -17.51 13.82
C VAL A 181 17.06 -18.77 14.67
N VAL A 182 15.86 -19.14 15.13
CA VAL A 182 15.64 -20.33 15.95
C VAL A 182 14.93 -21.40 15.11
N ALA A 183 15.71 -22.27 14.47
CA ALA A 183 15.20 -23.38 13.68
C ALA A 183 15.37 -24.70 14.43
N SER A 184 14.30 -25.52 14.50
CA SER A 184 14.33 -26.81 15.21
C SER A 184 15.13 -27.90 14.50
N THR A 185 15.35 -27.75 13.19
CA THR A 185 15.99 -28.79 12.35
C THR A 185 17.27 -28.28 11.70
N LYS A 186 17.18 -27.22 10.89
CA LYS A 186 18.31 -26.72 10.10
C LYS A 186 18.09 -25.29 9.64
N VAL A 187 19.17 -24.53 9.55
CA VAL A 187 19.28 -23.33 8.70
C VAL A 187 20.19 -23.68 7.52
N SER A 188 19.74 -23.40 6.29
CA SER A 188 20.52 -23.62 5.07
C SER A 188 20.75 -22.33 4.31
N MET A 189 21.99 -22.08 3.91
CA MET A 189 22.37 -20.94 3.07
C MET A 189 23.01 -21.46 1.79
N THR A 190 22.36 -21.24 0.65
CA THR A 190 22.88 -21.61 -0.68
C THR A 190 23.22 -20.33 -1.42
N THR A 191 24.48 -19.93 -1.35
CA THR A 191 25.01 -18.69 -1.92
C THR A 191 26.44 -18.92 -2.40
N PRO A 192 26.90 -18.26 -3.49
CA PRO A 192 28.31 -18.28 -3.87
C PRO A 192 29.25 -17.73 -2.80
N LEU A 193 28.76 -16.81 -1.95
CA LEU A 193 29.53 -16.24 -0.85
C LEU A 193 28.63 -16.02 0.38
N LEU A 194 29.07 -16.57 1.51
CA LEU A 194 28.61 -16.18 2.83
C LEU A 194 29.74 -15.39 3.50
N SER A 195 29.46 -14.14 3.89
CA SER A 195 30.44 -13.25 4.50
C SER A 195 29.98 -12.82 5.89
N CYS A 196 30.89 -12.91 6.85
CA CYS A 196 30.73 -12.41 8.20
C CYS A 196 31.88 -11.45 8.48
N SER A 197 31.57 -10.18 8.77
CA SER A 197 32.58 -9.18 9.09
C SER A 197 33.08 -9.27 10.54
N GLY A 198 32.27 -9.87 11.40
CA GLY A 198 32.60 -10.14 12.80
C GLY A 198 33.06 -11.56 13.05
N ASN A 199 33.19 -11.89 14.34
CA ASN A 199 33.57 -13.23 14.78
C ASN A 199 32.47 -14.26 14.48
N ILE A 200 32.90 -15.51 14.26
CA ILE A 200 32.02 -16.66 14.16
C ILE A 200 32.28 -17.54 15.39
N GLU A 201 31.27 -17.74 16.22
CA GLU A 201 31.30 -18.70 17.32
C GLU A 201 30.46 -19.92 16.94
N ALA A 202 31.09 -21.09 16.85
CA ALA A 202 30.45 -22.35 16.56
C ALA A 202 30.58 -23.27 17.77
N GLY A 203 29.45 -23.59 18.42
CA GLY A 203 29.43 -24.57 19.52
C GLY A 203 29.59 -26.03 19.08
N GLY A 204 29.66 -26.28 17.77
CA GLY A 204 29.85 -27.59 17.17
C GLY A 204 30.95 -27.57 16.10
N ASN A 205 31.02 -28.64 15.31
CA ASN A 205 32.05 -28.78 14.28
C ASN A 205 31.83 -27.84 13.09
N VAL A 206 32.92 -27.27 12.59
CA VAL A 206 32.98 -26.61 11.28
C VAL A 206 33.58 -27.59 10.28
N VAL A 207 32.79 -27.98 9.28
CA VAL A 207 33.22 -28.90 8.22
C VAL A 207 33.30 -28.14 6.91
N ALA A 208 34.50 -28.04 6.33
CA ALA A 208 34.74 -27.41 5.04
C ALA A 208 35.10 -28.49 4.01
N ALA A 209 34.45 -28.45 2.84
CA ALA A 209 34.85 -29.29 1.70
C ALA A 209 36.12 -28.75 1.02
N GLY A 210 36.33 -27.43 1.08
CA GLY A 210 37.56 -26.77 0.65
C GLY A 210 38.55 -26.58 1.81
N ASP A 211 39.62 -25.85 1.54
CA ASP A 211 40.59 -25.50 2.57
C ASP A 211 40.05 -24.42 3.52
N VAL A 212 40.57 -24.39 4.73
CA VAL A 212 40.28 -23.35 5.72
C VAL A 212 41.47 -22.40 5.74
N ALA A 213 41.22 -21.12 5.53
CA ALA A 213 42.25 -20.10 5.43
C ALA A 213 42.08 -19.01 6.49
N ASP A 214 43.20 -18.50 6.98
CA ASP A 214 43.30 -17.37 7.89
C ASP A 214 44.21 -16.27 7.32
N ALA A 215 44.43 -15.20 8.09
CA ALA A 215 45.25 -14.06 7.68
C ALA A 215 44.87 -13.49 6.30
N GLY A 216 43.56 -13.29 6.07
CA GLY A 216 43.06 -12.76 4.79
C GLY A 216 43.21 -13.72 3.60
N GLY A 217 43.33 -15.03 3.87
CA GLY A 217 43.51 -16.06 2.85
C GLY A 217 44.98 -16.37 2.52
N THR A 218 45.94 -15.72 3.18
CA THR A 218 47.37 -15.91 2.90
C THR A 218 47.97 -17.14 3.57
N LYS A 219 47.28 -17.71 4.55
CA LYS A 219 47.66 -18.93 5.27
C LYS A 219 46.49 -19.88 5.29
N THR A 220 46.77 -21.18 5.24
CA THR A 220 45.73 -22.21 5.19
C THR A 220 46.09 -23.43 6.01
N MET A 221 45.06 -24.17 6.43
CA MET A 221 45.24 -25.42 7.15
C MET A 221 45.94 -26.48 6.30
N SER A 222 45.68 -26.53 4.99
CA SER A 222 46.46 -27.40 4.09
C SER A 222 47.94 -26.99 4.01
N GLY A 223 48.23 -25.69 3.97
CA GLY A 223 49.61 -25.18 4.00
C GLY A 223 50.33 -25.54 5.31
N MET A 224 49.66 -25.37 6.46
CA MET A 224 50.19 -25.76 7.76
C MET A 224 50.47 -27.26 7.84
N ARG A 225 49.53 -28.09 7.36
CA ARG A 225 49.75 -29.54 7.23
C ARG A 225 50.91 -29.86 6.29
N GLY A 226 51.10 -29.11 5.21
CA GLY A 226 52.23 -29.28 4.31
C GLY A 226 53.58 -29.04 4.98
N VAL A 227 53.73 -27.91 5.69
CA VAL A 227 54.95 -27.61 6.46
C VAL A 227 55.18 -28.67 7.55
N PHE A 228 54.12 -29.06 8.26
CA PHE A 228 54.21 -30.10 9.28
C PHE A 228 54.57 -31.48 8.68
N ASN A 229 53.94 -31.90 7.60
CA ASN A 229 54.22 -33.22 7.02
C ASN A 229 55.61 -33.31 6.36
N ALA A 230 56.23 -32.17 6.05
CA ALA A 230 57.54 -32.12 5.41
C ALA A 230 58.70 -31.80 6.36
N HIS A 231 58.45 -31.45 7.62
CA HIS A 231 59.54 -31.06 8.51
C HIS A 231 60.36 -32.27 8.98
N THR A 232 61.67 -32.07 9.09
CA THR A 232 62.65 -33.03 9.63
C THR A 232 63.57 -32.30 10.60
N HIS A 233 64.19 -33.01 11.52
CA HIS A 233 65.20 -32.47 12.44
C HIS A 233 66.57 -33.07 12.17
N GLN A 234 67.65 -32.35 12.52
CA GLN A 234 68.98 -32.96 12.58
C GLN A 234 69.06 -33.92 13.77
N GLU A 235 69.60 -35.10 13.55
CA GLU A 235 69.82 -36.07 14.61
C GLU A 235 71.06 -35.69 15.43
N ASN A 236 70.94 -35.67 16.76
CA ASN A 236 72.06 -35.39 17.68
C ASN A 236 73.03 -36.58 17.86
N GLY A 237 72.95 -37.59 17.00
CA GLY A 237 73.82 -38.78 17.02
C GLY A 237 75.15 -38.55 16.30
N THR A 238 76.13 -39.41 16.55
CA THR A 238 77.47 -39.36 15.94
C THR A 238 77.49 -39.55 14.41
N GLY A 239 76.35 -39.85 13.77
CA GLY A 239 76.20 -40.11 12.34
C GLY A 239 75.69 -38.95 11.47
N GLY A 240 75.26 -37.82 12.05
CA GLY A 240 74.89 -36.61 11.30
C GLY A 240 73.66 -36.70 10.37
N GLY A 241 72.69 -37.60 10.64
CA GLY A 241 71.49 -37.81 9.84
C GLY A 241 70.37 -36.77 10.05
N VAL A 242 69.28 -36.90 9.28
CA VAL A 242 68.01 -36.21 9.50
C VAL A 242 66.94 -37.21 9.91
N THR A 243 66.04 -36.82 10.81
CA THR A 243 64.93 -37.67 11.26
C THR A 243 63.96 -37.95 10.12
N ASP A 244 63.22 -39.05 10.22
CA ASP A 244 62.06 -39.30 9.37
C ASP A 244 61.01 -38.19 9.52
N VAL A 245 60.19 -38.03 8.48
CA VAL A 245 59.03 -37.12 8.50
C VAL A 245 57.92 -37.67 9.40
N PRO A 246 57.06 -36.80 9.97
CA PRO A 246 55.92 -37.24 10.78
C PRO A 246 54.99 -38.20 10.02
N ALA A 247 54.60 -39.30 10.67
CA ALA A 247 53.67 -40.27 10.07
C ALA A 247 52.27 -39.66 9.91
N ALA A 248 51.83 -39.51 8.65
CA ALA A 248 50.61 -38.81 8.24
C ALA A 248 49.29 -39.58 8.50
N GLY A 249 49.19 -40.30 9.63
CA GLY A 249 47.96 -40.95 10.05
C GLY A 249 46.96 -39.96 10.63
N MET A 250 46.36 -39.11 9.79
CA MET A 250 45.18 -38.31 10.10
C MET A 250 44.13 -38.45 9.01
#